data_AF-A0A8I1NFS7-F1
#
_entry.id   AF-A0A8I1NFS7-F1
#
_cell.length_a   1.000
_cell.length_b   1.000
_cell.length_c   1.000
_cell.angle_alpha   90.00
_cell.angle_beta   90.00
_cell.angle_gamma   90.00
#
_symmetry.space_group_name_H-M   'P 1'
#
loop_
_entity.id
_entity.type
_entity.pdbx_description
1 polymer ?
#
loop_
_entity_poly.entity_id
_entity_poly.type
_entity_poly.pdbx_seq_one_letter_code
_entity_poly.pdbx_strand_id
1 'polypeptide(L)'
;MPDAPGLELILAEINRETPGAVLDTSFDREQAALIVDPTKVREVLTWLKETPGQEYGFLSSVHGADYFPHTPRFAVHYELLNRERYERLRVKAVIADPEVGAATVGDPDGRTSPGVPSGPPTATAADPGASTLEAGFVGGTPGTPGEVRPGVPPTDPAPTFVEMDGKRLPVMPSVVDLFPTADFQEREVYDFFGIVFEGHPDLRRILMPEDYVGWPQRRDFPVGGEPVIFTRDEVNNPGWWQ
;
A
#
# COMPACT_ATOMS: atom_id res chain seq x y z
N MET A 1 -24.75 13.11 -2.87
CA MET A 1 -23.91 11.90 -2.82
C MET A 1 -24.56 10.91 -3.78
N PRO A 2 -23.81 10.22 -4.67
CA PRO A 2 -24.46 9.33 -5.63
C PRO A 2 -25.28 8.28 -4.89
N ASP A 3 -26.52 8.09 -5.33
CA ASP A 3 -27.37 7.00 -4.88
C ASP A 3 -26.90 5.68 -5.51
N ALA A 4 -27.49 4.55 -5.07
CA ALA A 4 -27.09 3.25 -5.59
C ALA A 4 -27.23 3.15 -7.13
N PRO A 5 -28.32 3.62 -7.77
CA PRO A 5 -28.41 3.64 -9.23
C PRO A 5 -27.35 4.53 -9.91
N GLY A 6 -27.05 5.70 -9.35
CA GLY A 6 -26.01 6.58 -9.87
C GLY A 6 -24.61 5.95 -9.79
N LEU A 7 -24.35 5.18 -8.74
CA LEU A 7 -23.09 4.46 -8.56
C LEU A 7 -22.91 3.35 -9.60
N GLU A 8 -23.98 2.60 -9.90
CA GLU A 8 -23.99 1.59 -10.97
C GLU A 8 -23.79 2.20 -12.35
N LEU A 9 -24.34 3.40 -12.59
CA LEU A 9 -24.10 4.14 -13.84
C LEU A 9 -22.63 4.54 -13.98
N ILE A 10 -22.04 5.07 -12.90
CA ILE A 10 -20.61 5.41 -12.84
C ILE A 10 -19.75 4.17 -13.13
N LEU A 11 -20.04 3.04 -12.50
CA LEU A 11 -19.35 1.77 -12.78
C LEU A 11 -19.45 1.41 -14.27
N ALA A 12 -20.66 1.45 -14.84
CA ALA A 12 -20.90 1.05 -16.22
C ALA A 12 -20.19 1.98 -17.23
N GLU A 13 -20.08 3.27 -16.93
CA GLU A 13 -19.37 4.24 -17.76
C GLU A 13 -17.85 4.04 -17.67
N ILE A 14 -17.29 3.92 -16.46
CA ILE A 14 -15.86 3.67 -16.27
C ILE A 14 -15.46 2.36 -16.96
N ASN A 15 -16.21 1.28 -16.76
CA ASN A 15 -15.89 -0.02 -17.37
C ASN A 15 -16.11 -0.05 -18.89
N ARG A 16 -16.84 0.90 -19.47
CA ARG A 16 -16.96 1.06 -20.93
C ARG A 16 -15.67 1.61 -21.54
N GLU A 17 -15.02 2.55 -20.86
CA GLU A 17 -13.76 3.16 -21.30
C GLU A 17 -12.54 2.33 -20.89
N THR A 18 -12.54 1.81 -19.67
CA THR A 18 -11.47 0.99 -19.10
C THR A 18 -12.05 -0.34 -18.59
N PRO A 19 -12.13 -1.38 -19.43
CA PRO A 19 -12.75 -2.65 -19.06
C PRO A 19 -12.08 -3.30 -17.85
N GLY A 20 -12.88 -3.66 -16.84
CA GLY A 20 -12.42 -4.31 -15.61
C GLY A 20 -11.59 -3.40 -14.72
N ALA A 21 -11.88 -2.09 -14.72
CA ALA A 21 -11.29 -1.14 -13.77
C ALA A 21 -12.08 -1.11 -12.45
N VAL A 22 -13.40 -1.18 -12.52
CA VAL A 22 -14.29 -1.28 -11.36
C VAL A 22 -14.79 -2.72 -11.26
N LEU A 23 -14.49 -3.36 -10.13
CA LEU A 23 -14.82 -4.75 -9.84
C LEU A 23 -16.24 -4.88 -9.26
N ASP A 24 -16.61 -3.95 -8.38
CA ASP A 24 -17.90 -3.98 -7.66
C ASP A 24 -18.26 -2.58 -7.12
N THR A 25 -19.51 -2.38 -6.72
CA THR A 25 -19.95 -1.19 -5.99
C THR A 25 -20.49 -1.54 -4.62
N SER A 26 -20.40 -0.60 -3.69
CA SER A 26 -20.98 -0.75 -2.36
C SER A 26 -21.69 0.53 -1.96
N PHE A 27 -22.96 0.42 -1.61
CA PHE A 27 -23.76 1.49 -1.05
C PHE A 27 -24.34 1.05 0.30
N ASP A 28 -23.78 1.58 1.39
CA ASP A 28 -24.26 1.29 2.76
C ASP A 28 -24.31 2.58 3.58
N ARG A 29 -25.37 2.78 4.37
CA ARG A 29 -25.51 3.92 5.29
C ARG A 29 -25.17 5.29 4.66
N GLU A 30 -25.69 5.53 3.44
CA GLU A 30 -25.39 6.74 2.67
C GLU A 30 -23.88 6.91 2.43
N GLN A 31 -23.16 5.80 2.23
CA GLN A 31 -21.74 5.75 1.86
C GLN A 31 -21.61 4.96 0.56
N ALA A 32 -21.07 5.60 -0.48
CA ALA A 32 -20.92 5.09 -1.83
C ALA A 32 -19.44 4.80 -2.04
N ALA A 33 -19.13 3.57 -2.42
CA ALA A 33 -17.78 3.10 -2.65
C ALA A 33 -17.70 2.33 -3.97
N LEU A 34 -16.72 2.69 -4.80
CA LEU A 34 -16.29 1.89 -5.94
C LEU A 34 -15.16 0.98 -5.48
N ILE A 35 -15.26 -0.32 -5.76
CA ILE A 35 -14.19 -1.28 -5.54
C ILE A 35 -13.47 -1.43 -6.88
N VAL A 36 -12.18 -1.11 -6.90
CA VAL A 36 -11.39 -0.99 -8.14
C VAL A 36 -10.21 -1.94 -8.15
N ASP A 37 -9.80 -2.30 -9.35
CA ASP A 37 -8.53 -2.99 -9.56
C ASP A 37 -7.36 -2.03 -9.28
N PRO A 38 -6.37 -2.44 -8.45
CA PRO A 38 -5.29 -1.55 -8.04
C PRO A 38 -4.37 -1.15 -9.20
N THR A 39 -4.29 -1.94 -10.28
CA THR A 39 -3.47 -1.61 -11.45
C THR A 39 -4.08 -0.48 -12.28
N LYS A 40 -5.39 -0.24 -12.13
CA LYS A 40 -6.18 0.73 -12.92
C LYS A 40 -6.69 1.91 -12.09
N VAL A 41 -6.25 2.03 -10.84
CA VAL A 41 -6.75 3.06 -9.92
C VAL A 41 -6.49 4.47 -10.44
N ARG A 42 -5.35 4.68 -11.11
CA ARG A 42 -4.96 5.97 -11.68
C ARG A 42 -5.93 6.40 -12.78
N GLU A 43 -6.31 5.49 -13.67
CA GLU A 43 -7.27 5.70 -14.75
C GLU A 43 -8.65 6.04 -14.19
N VAL A 44 -9.11 5.29 -13.19
CA VAL A 44 -10.40 5.55 -12.52
C VAL A 44 -10.42 6.94 -11.88
N LEU A 45 -9.38 7.29 -11.12
CA LEU A 45 -9.30 8.58 -10.44
C LEU A 45 -9.18 9.75 -11.42
N THR A 46 -8.46 9.56 -12.53
CA THR A 46 -8.39 10.55 -13.62
C THR A 46 -9.78 10.76 -14.22
N TRP A 47 -10.49 9.68 -14.55
CA TRP A 47 -11.85 9.76 -15.11
C TRP A 47 -12.82 10.46 -14.15
N LEU A 48 -12.79 10.11 -12.86
CA LEU A 48 -13.64 10.74 -11.84
C LEU A 48 -13.37 12.24 -11.68
N LYS A 49 -12.12 12.66 -11.85
CA LYS A 49 -11.70 14.05 -11.74
C LYS A 49 -12.07 14.87 -12.98
N GLU A 50 -11.86 14.32 -14.17
CA GLU A 50 -11.91 15.07 -15.44
C GLU A 50 -13.25 14.97 -16.17
N THR A 51 -14.05 13.93 -15.90
CA THR A 51 -15.32 13.72 -16.60
C THR A 51 -16.34 14.79 -16.23
N PRO A 52 -16.91 15.51 -17.22
CA PRO A 52 -17.97 16.48 -16.99
C PRO A 52 -19.17 15.84 -16.30
N GLY A 53 -19.65 16.45 -15.22
CA GLY A 53 -20.73 15.89 -14.40
C GLY A 53 -20.26 14.95 -13.29
N GLN A 54 -18.99 14.52 -13.27
CA GLN A 54 -18.39 13.81 -12.12
C GLN A 54 -17.54 14.77 -11.28
N GLU A 55 -16.52 15.38 -11.89
CA GLU A 55 -15.72 16.49 -11.34
C GLU A 55 -15.29 16.32 -9.86
N TYR A 56 -14.86 15.12 -9.48
CA TYR A 56 -14.32 14.82 -8.16
C TYR A 56 -12.91 15.40 -8.00
N GLY A 57 -12.83 16.74 -7.97
CA GLY A 57 -11.57 17.48 -8.00
C GLY A 57 -10.82 17.58 -6.67
N PHE A 58 -11.40 17.12 -5.56
CA PHE A 58 -10.77 17.20 -4.24
C PHE A 58 -10.58 15.82 -3.61
N LEU A 59 -9.32 15.43 -3.42
CA LEU A 59 -8.94 14.25 -2.64
C LEU A 59 -8.84 14.64 -1.16
N SER A 60 -9.78 14.15 -0.36
CA SER A 60 -9.87 14.44 1.07
C SER A 60 -8.88 13.61 1.87
N SER A 61 -8.80 12.31 1.60
CA SER A 61 -7.85 11.42 2.26
C SER A 61 -7.53 10.16 1.47
N VAL A 62 -6.36 9.58 1.78
CA VAL A 62 -5.90 8.26 1.34
C VAL A 62 -5.53 7.47 2.59
N HIS A 63 -6.10 6.28 2.74
CA HIS A 63 -5.87 5.42 3.91
C HIS A 63 -5.66 3.97 3.50
N GLY A 64 -4.73 3.29 4.16
CA GLY A 64 -4.54 1.86 4.06
C GLY A 64 -5.45 1.11 5.04
N ALA A 65 -5.86 -0.10 4.65
CA ALA A 65 -6.59 -1.02 5.50
C ALA A 65 -6.02 -2.43 5.35
N ASP A 66 -5.94 -3.16 6.47
CA ASP A 66 -5.62 -4.59 6.52
C ASP A 66 -6.87 -5.36 6.97
N TYR A 67 -7.39 -6.19 6.07
CA TYR A 67 -8.59 -7.02 6.23
C TYR A 67 -8.29 -8.44 6.72
N PHE A 68 -7.07 -8.74 7.18
CA PHE A 68 -6.73 -10.06 7.71
C PHE A 68 -7.82 -10.56 8.71
N PRO A 69 -8.33 -11.80 8.54
CA PRO A 69 -7.83 -12.88 7.66
C PRO A 69 -8.46 -12.96 6.26
N HIS A 70 -9.19 -11.95 5.78
CA HIS A 70 -9.85 -11.99 4.47
C HIS A 70 -8.86 -11.77 3.31
N THR A 71 -9.21 -12.30 2.13
CA THR A 71 -8.48 -12.11 0.86
C THR A 71 -9.40 -11.39 -0.14
N PRO A 72 -8.97 -10.32 -0.82
CA PRO A 72 -7.66 -9.64 -0.73
C PRO A 72 -7.39 -9.00 0.64
N ARG A 73 -6.13 -9.04 1.09
CA ARG A 73 -5.73 -8.64 2.44
C ARG A 73 -5.69 -7.13 2.61
N PHE A 74 -5.05 -6.44 1.68
CA PHE A 74 -4.83 -5.00 1.79
C PHE A 74 -5.87 -4.25 0.97
N ALA A 75 -6.19 -3.03 1.40
CA ALA A 75 -6.89 -2.08 0.57
C ALA A 75 -6.38 -0.67 0.79
N VAL A 76 -6.40 0.13 -0.27
CA VAL A 76 -6.17 1.57 -0.20
C VAL A 76 -7.46 2.29 -0.55
N HIS A 77 -7.93 3.13 0.36
CA HIS A 77 -9.16 3.88 0.24
C HIS A 77 -8.85 5.34 -0.08
N TYR A 78 -9.37 5.81 -1.19
CA TYR A 78 -9.35 7.21 -1.60
C TYR A 78 -10.72 7.82 -1.31
N GLU A 79 -10.75 8.89 -0.52
CA GLU A 79 -11.97 9.65 -0.26
C GLU A 79 -11.99 10.90 -1.13
N LEU A 80 -12.86 10.89 -2.14
CA LEU A 80 -13.04 12.00 -3.06
C LEU A 80 -14.26 12.85 -2.67
N LEU A 81 -14.17 14.15 -2.91
CA LEU A 81 -15.23 15.11 -2.70
C LEU A 81 -15.44 15.94 -3.97
N ASN A 82 -16.70 16.01 -4.41
CA ASN A 82 -17.16 17.04 -5.31
C ASN A 82 -17.67 18.23 -4.48
N ARG A 83 -17.07 19.41 -4.67
CA ARG A 83 -17.39 20.62 -3.88
C ARG A 83 -18.66 21.34 -4.36
N GLU A 84 -19.01 21.21 -5.63
CA GLU A 84 -20.20 21.85 -6.22
C GLU A 84 -21.48 21.12 -5.82
N ARG A 85 -21.43 19.78 -5.85
CA ARG A 85 -22.56 18.91 -5.49
C ARG A 85 -22.55 18.45 -4.04
N TYR A 86 -21.51 18.77 -3.27
CA TYR A 86 -21.29 18.32 -1.88
C TYR A 86 -21.39 16.80 -1.74
N GLU A 87 -20.79 16.07 -2.67
CA GLU A 87 -20.87 14.61 -2.74
C GLU A 87 -19.55 13.98 -2.40
N ARG A 88 -19.60 12.96 -1.54
CA ARG A 88 -18.44 12.11 -1.26
C ARG A 88 -18.56 10.81 -2.03
N LEU A 89 -17.43 10.36 -2.56
CA LEU A 89 -17.30 9.06 -3.22
C LEU A 89 -16.01 8.40 -2.72
N ARG A 90 -16.11 7.16 -2.27
CA ARG A 90 -14.95 6.37 -1.89
C ARG A 90 -14.51 5.51 -3.06
N VAL A 91 -13.20 5.40 -3.25
CA VAL A 91 -12.61 4.44 -4.20
C VAL A 91 -11.71 3.53 -3.40
N LYS A 92 -11.98 2.22 -3.45
CA LYS A 92 -11.27 1.19 -2.69
C LYS A 92 -10.47 0.33 -3.66
N ALA A 93 -9.15 0.53 -3.70
CA ALA A 93 -8.25 -0.34 -4.43
C ALA A 93 -7.92 -1.55 -3.54
N VAL A 94 -8.41 -2.73 -3.90
CA VAL A 94 -8.18 -3.97 -3.13
C VAL A 94 -6.94 -4.68 -3.66
N ILE A 95 -5.98 -4.97 -2.79
CA ILE A 95 -4.66 -5.49 -3.14
C ILE A 95 -4.42 -6.83 -2.43
N ALA A 96 -3.97 -7.83 -3.21
CA ALA A 96 -3.59 -9.13 -2.67
C ALA A 96 -2.26 -9.04 -1.90
N ASP A 97 -2.09 -9.91 -0.91
CA ASP A 97 -0.81 -10.04 -0.22
C ASP A 97 0.14 -10.92 -1.06
N PRO A 98 1.28 -10.38 -1.52
CA PRO A 98 2.23 -11.17 -2.31
C PRO A 98 3.03 -12.18 -1.49
N GLU A 99 3.06 -12.07 -0.15
CA GLU A 99 3.73 -13.04 0.73
C GLU A 99 2.90 -14.31 0.94
N VAL A 100 1.57 -14.18 0.97
CA VAL A 100 0.66 -15.32 1.16
C VAL A 100 0.48 -16.12 -0.15
N GLY A 101 0.99 -15.60 -1.27
CA GLY A 101 0.76 -16.13 -2.60
C GLY A 101 -0.68 -15.86 -3.03
N ALA A 102 -0.88 -15.49 -4.28
CA ALA A 102 -2.22 -15.39 -4.87
C ALA A 102 -2.97 -16.68 -4.55
N ALA A 103 -3.93 -16.60 -3.63
CA ALA A 103 -4.82 -17.72 -3.35
C ALA A 103 -5.56 -18.00 -4.65
N THR A 104 -5.13 -19.05 -5.35
CA THR A 104 -5.88 -19.69 -6.41
C THR A 104 -7.35 -19.75 -5.98
N VAL A 105 -8.24 -19.26 -6.85
CA VAL A 105 -9.70 -19.39 -6.71
C VAL A 105 -10.01 -20.78 -6.17
N GLY A 106 -10.37 -20.82 -4.89
CA GLY A 106 -10.65 -22.04 -4.16
C GLY A 106 -12.01 -22.56 -4.59
N ASP A 107 -11.97 -23.74 -5.22
CA ASP A 107 -13.06 -24.71 -5.35
C ASP A 107 -14.04 -24.65 -4.14
N PRO A 108 -15.37 -24.65 -4.35
CA PRO A 108 -16.36 -24.29 -3.32
C PRO A 108 -16.56 -25.33 -2.21
N ASP A 109 -15.88 -26.48 -2.25
CA ASP A 109 -16.08 -27.55 -1.28
C ASP A 109 -15.06 -27.49 -0.14
N GLY A 110 -15.39 -26.68 0.86
CA GLY A 110 -14.68 -26.57 2.13
C GLY A 110 -14.47 -27.93 2.79
N ARG A 111 -13.21 -28.40 2.79
CA ARG A 111 -12.63 -29.30 3.79
C ARG A 111 -11.12 -29.39 3.58
N THR A 112 -10.34 -28.87 4.53
CA THR A 112 -9.21 -29.58 5.17
C THR A 112 -8.57 -28.73 6.28
N SER A 113 -8.21 -29.41 7.36
CA SER A 113 -7.76 -28.91 8.66
C SER A 113 -6.35 -28.28 8.66
N PRO A 114 -6.00 -27.46 9.68
CA PRO A 114 -4.72 -26.77 9.73
C PRO A 114 -3.58 -27.71 10.17
N GLY A 115 -2.55 -27.84 9.32
CA GLY A 115 -1.29 -28.48 9.66
C GLY A 115 -0.37 -27.49 10.37
N VAL A 116 -0.13 -27.71 11.66
CA VAL A 116 0.92 -27.05 12.44
C VAL A 116 2.25 -27.75 12.17
N PRO A 117 3.31 -27.07 11.71
CA PRO A 117 4.68 -27.53 11.91
C PRO A 117 5.27 -26.89 13.18
N SER A 118 5.39 -27.72 14.21
CA SER A 118 6.14 -27.48 15.45
C SER A 118 7.65 -27.65 15.23
N GLY A 119 8.47 -26.69 15.64
CA GLY A 119 9.91 -26.88 15.84
C GLY A 119 10.69 -25.56 15.86
N PRO A 120 11.41 -25.21 16.94
CA PRO A 120 12.32 -24.07 16.94
C PRO A 120 13.60 -24.38 16.14
N PRO A 121 14.19 -23.42 15.40
CA PRO A 121 15.47 -23.65 14.75
C PRO A 121 16.62 -23.66 15.78
N THR A 122 17.26 -24.82 15.88
CA THR A 122 18.52 -25.07 16.60
C THR A 122 19.63 -24.19 16.04
N ALA A 123 20.22 -23.36 16.89
CA ALA A 123 21.46 -22.62 16.63
C ALA A 123 22.62 -23.60 16.44
N THR A 124 23.30 -23.52 15.29
CA THR A 124 24.61 -24.15 15.07
C THR A 124 25.69 -23.08 15.13
N ALA A 125 26.63 -23.27 16.05
CA ALA A 125 27.80 -22.44 16.25
C ALA A 125 28.77 -22.52 15.06
N ALA A 126 29.31 -21.36 14.65
CA ALA A 126 30.52 -21.25 13.85
C ALA A 126 31.53 -20.36 14.61
N ASP A 127 32.74 -20.88 14.74
CA ASP A 127 33.92 -20.31 15.42
C ASP A 127 34.52 -19.12 14.62
N PRO A 128 35.38 -18.26 15.23
CA PRO A 128 35.74 -16.94 14.73
C PRO A 128 37.03 -16.92 13.89
N GLY A 129 37.19 -15.92 13.03
CA GLY A 129 38.44 -15.70 12.32
C GLY A 129 38.49 -14.47 11.40
N ALA A 130 39.01 -13.36 11.95
CA ALA A 130 39.86 -12.34 11.33
C ALA A 130 39.48 -11.62 10.01
N SER A 131 39.41 -10.28 10.08
CA SER A 131 40.36 -9.30 9.48
C SER A 131 39.59 -8.02 9.07
N THR A 132 39.86 -6.89 9.73
CA THR A 132 40.76 -5.81 9.29
C THR A 132 39.99 -4.67 8.62
N LEU A 133 39.99 -3.56 9.36
CA LEU A 133 39.61 -2.21 8.95
C LEU A 133 40.49 -1.75 7.79
N GLU A 134 39.91 -1.07 6.79
CA GLU A 134 40.58 0.04 6.11
C GLU A 134 39.52 1.06 5.66
N ALA A 135 39.81 2.32 5.98
CA ALA A 135 39.02 3.48 5.66
C ALA A 135 39.32 3.95 4.22
N GLY A 136 38.30 4.47 3.53
CA GLY A 136 38.45 5.00 2.17
C GLY A 136 37.50 6.16 1.91
N PHE A 137 37.76 7.30 2.55
CA PHE A 137 37.19 8.60 2.18
C PHE A 137 37.89 9.12 0.93
N VAL A 138 37.13 9.38 -0.15
CA VAL A 138 37.59 10.18 -1.31
C VAL A 138 36.47 11.15 -1.69
N GLY A 139 36.78 12.44 -1.65
CA GLY A 139 35.88 13.53 -2.05
C GLY A 139 36.16 14.10 -3.46
N GLY A 140 35.18 14.88 -3.94
CA GLY A 140 35.22 15.81 -5.09
C GLY A 140 34.56 15.24 -6.35
N THR A 141 33.68 15.92 -7.11
CA THR A 141 33.44 17.36 -7.37
C THR A 141 32.09 17.51 -8.13
N PRO A 142 31.39 18.68 -8.18
CA PRO A 142 29.99 18.78 -8.60
C PRO A 142 29.81 18.93 -10.13
N GLY A 143 28.79 18.26 -10.67
CA GLY A 143 28.39 18.30 -12.09
C GLY A 143 27.07 19.07 -12.32
N THR A 144 27.16 19.97 -13.31
CA THR A 144 26.20 20.85 -14.00
C THR A 144 24.72 20.40 -14.14
N PRO A 145 23.74 21.34 -14.13
CA PRO A 145 22.32 21.04 -14.29
C PRO A 145 21.90 20.92 -15.76
N GLY A 146 21.06 19.92 -16.05
CA GLY A 146 20.33 19.82 -17.32
C GLY A 146 20.54 18.50 -18.05
N GLU A 147 20.07 17.39 -17.48
CA GLU A 147 19.87 16.15 -18.24
C GLU A 147 18.39 15.78 -18.18
N VAL A 148 17.71 15.98 -19.32
CA VAL A 148 16.34 15.56 -19.57
C VAL A 148 16.34 14.03 -19.57
N ARG A 149 15.78 13.42 -18.53
CA ARG A 149 15.61 11.96 -18.47
C ARG A 149 14.68 11.52 -19.60
N PRO A 150 15.06 10.50 -20.40
CA PRO A 150 14.21 10.00 -21.48
C PRO A 150 12.94 9.39 -20.88
N GLY A 151 11.81 9.68 -21.53
CA GLY A 151 10.49 9.17 -21.14
C GLY A 151 10.49 7.66 -21.03
N VAL A 152 10.06 7.17 -19.87
CA VAL A 152 9.79 5.75 -19.63
C VAL A 152 8.75 5.30 -20.65
N PRO A 153 9.03 4.28 -21.48
CA PRO A 153 8.03 3.72 -22.39
C PRO A 153 6.89 3.10 -21.56
N PRO A 154 5.62 3.23 -21.96
CA PRO A 154 4.56 2.51 -21.28
C PRO A 154 4.64 1.03 -21.67
N THR A 155 4.17 0.17 -20.77
CA THR A 155 3.64 -1.18 -21.05
C THR A 155 4.61 -2.36 -20.90
N ASP A 156 5.06 -2.60 -19.68
CA ASP A 156 4.97 -3.95 -19.08
C ASP A 156 3.83 -3.88 -18.04
N PRO A 157 3.08 -4.98 -17.75
CA PRO A 157 2.12 -4.95 -16.64
C PRO A 157 2.87 -4.54 -15.37
N ALA A 158 2.40 -3.47 -14.71
CA ALA A 158 3.04 -2.96 -13.51
C ALA A 158 3.28 -4.13 -12.54
N PRO A 159 4.51 -4.29 -12.02
CA PRO A 159 4.83 -5.41 -11.15
C PRO A 159 3.89 -5.36 -9.95
N THR A 160 3.19 -6.45 -9.68
CA THR A 160 2.20 -6.51 -8.59
C THR A 160 2.87 -6.53 -7.21
N PHE A 161 4.19 -6.71 -7.16
CA PHE A 161 4.98 -6.70 -5.93
C PHE A 161 6.44 -6.26 -6.16
N VAL A 162 7.09 -5.78 -5.11
CA VAL A 162 8.52 -5.48 -5.04
C VAL A 162 9.14 -6.27 -3.89
N GLU A 163 10.35 -6.79 -4.07
CA GLU A 163 11.11 -7.43 -2.99
C GLU A 163 11.97 -6.40 -2.25
N MET A 164 11.72 -6.19 -0.95
CA MET A 164 12.52 -5.31 -0.08
C MET A 164 12.84 -6.07 1.21
N ASP A 165 14.12 -6.07 1.62
CA ASP A 165 14.60 -6.70 2.86
C ASP A 165 14.15 -8.16 3.04
N GLY A 166 14.08 -8.91 1.93
CA GLY A 166 13.66 -10.31 1.91
C GLY A 166 12.15 -10.54 2.02
N LYS A 167 11.33 -9.48 1.96
CA LYS A 167 9.86 -9.52 1.99
C LYS A 167 9.26 -9.05 0.67
N ARG A 168 8.11 -9.61 0.30
CA ARG A 168 7.35 -9.16 -0.87
C ARG A 168 6.35 -8.11 -0.44
N LEU A 169 6.44 -6.93 -1.01
CA LEU A 169 5.54 -5.82 -0.73
C LEU A 169 4.57 -5.61 -1.88
N PRO A 170 3.27 -5.39 -1.60
CA PRO A 170 2.30 -5.05 -2.64
C PRO A 170 2.63 -3.70 -3.27
N VAL A 171 2.42 -3.59 -4.57
CA VAL A 171 2.72 -2.39 -5.35
C VAL A 171 1.45 -1.84 -5.99
N MET A 172 1.36 -0.51 -6.08
CA MET A 172 0.29 0.18 -6.80
C MET A 172 0.79 1.51 -7.40
N PRO A 173 0.12 2.08 -8.41
CA PRO A 173 0.54 3.36 -8.98
C PRO A 173 0.22 4.52 -8.02
N SER A 174 1.15 5.48 -7.94
CA SER A 174 0.99 6.74 -7.22
C SER A 174 0.03 7.69 -7.94
N VAL A 175 -0.68 8.53 -7.17
CA VAL A 175 -1.62 9.54 -7.68
C VAL A 175 -1.22 10.97 -7.29
N VAL A 176 0.01 11.18 -6.82
CA VAL A 176 0.53 12.50 -6.39
C VAL A 176 0.49 13.53 -7.53
N ASP A 177 0.71 13.11 -8.77
CA ASP A 177 0.63 13.98 -9.94
C ASP A 177 -0.81 14.43 -10.26
N LEU A 178 -1.80 13.57 -9.99
CA LEU A 178 -3.23 13.91 -10.11
C LEU A 178 -3.70 14.76 -8.93
N PHE A 179 -3.28 14.42 -7.72
CA PHE A 179 -3.67 15.06 -6.47
C PHE A 179 -2.42 15.32 -5.61
N PRO A 180 -1.90 16.56 -5.59
CA PRO A 180 -0.74 16.90 -4.77
C PRO A 180 -0.94 16.67 -3.27
N THR A 181 -2.19 16.58 -2.81
CA THR A 181 -2.54 16.26 -1.42
C THR A 181 -2.22 14.80 -1.04
N ALA A 182 -2.00 13.92 -2.01
CA ALA A 182 -1.74 12.50 -1.78
C ALA A 182 -0.31 12.21 -1.27
N ASP A 183 0.66 13.11 -1.45
CA ASP A 183 2.09 12.89 -1.11
C ASP A 183 2.27 12.35 0.31
N PHE A 184 1.82 13.12 1.31
CA PHE A 184 1.94 12.71 2.72
C PHE A 184 1.11 11.47 3.07
N GLN A 185 -0.02 11.27 2.38
CA GLN A 185 -0.96 10.20 2.70
C GLN A 185 -0.48 8.85 2.12
N GLU A 186 0.07 8.85 0.91
CA GLU A 186 0.73 7.67 0.32
C GLU A 186 1.95 7.24 1.15
N ARG A 187 2.73 8.20 1.66
CA ARG A 187 3.85 7.93 2.57
C ARG A 187 3.41 7.33 3.90
N GLU A 188 2.29 7.79 4.47
CA GLU A 188 1.71 7.20 5.68
C GLU A 188 1.30 5.74 5.44
N VAL A 189 0.66 5.45 4.29
CA VAL A 189 0.25 4.09 3.92
C VAL A 189 1.47 3.19 3.72
N TYR A 190 2.55 3.69 3.11
CA TYR A 190 3.80 2.96 3.00
C TYR A 190 4.41 2.64 4.38
N ASP A 191 4.45 3.62 5.28
CA ASP A 191 5.07 3.45 6.61
C ASP A 191 4.31 2.43 7.50
N PHE A 192 2.98 2.44 7.43
CA PHE A 192 2.15 1.60 8.30
C PHE A 192 1.76 0.23 7.74
N PHE A 193 1.57 0.13 6.42
CA PHE A 193 1.10 -1.10 5.76
C PHE A 193 2.11 -1.67 4.77
N GLY A 194 3.13 -0.91 4.36
CA GLY A 194 4.16 -1.40 3.45
C GLY A 194 3.67 -1.60 2.03
N ILE A 195 2.71 -0.78 1.61
CA ILE A 195 2.26 -0.72 0.22
C ILE A 195 3.16 0.27 -0.52
N VAL A 196 3.80 -0.18 -1.59
CA VAL A 196 4.74 0.61 -2.38
C VAL A 196 3.98 1.35 -3.49
N PHE A 197 4.18 2.67 -3.57
CA PHE A 197 3.57 3.51 -4.60
C PHE A 197 4.57 3.81 -5.72
N GLU A 198 4.37 3.23 -6.90
CA GLU A 198 5.20 3.48 -8.09
C GLU A 198 4.95 4.86 -8.66
N GLY A 199 6.02 5.63 -8.89
CA GLY A 199 5.94 7.00 -9.41
C GLY A 199 5.84 8.09 -8.35
N HIS A 200 5.84 7.75 -7.07
CA HIS A 200 5.85 8.72 -5.98
C HIS A 200 7.20 9.49 -5.91
N PRO A 201 7.21 10.82 -5.72
CA PRO A 201 8.44 11.62 -5.76
C PRO A 201 9.41 11.35 -4.59
N ASP A 202 8.91 11.13 -3.38
CA ASP A 202 9.71 10.86 -2.17
C ASP A 202 9.06 9.80 -1.27
N LEU A 203 9.13 8.53 -1.67
CA LEU A 203 8.53 7.43 -0.91
C LEU A 203 9.47 6.97 0.21
N ARG A 204 9.44 7.70 1.33
CA ARG A 204 10.18 7.39 2.56
C ARG A 204 9.24 7.38 3.76
N ARG A 205 9.62 6.65 4.81
CA ARG A 205 8.95 6.66 6.12
C ARG A 205 8.79 8.10 6.63
N ILE A 206 7.71 8.35 7.37
CA ILE A 206 7.35 9.69 7.82
C ILE A 206 6.98 9.75 9.30
N LEU A 207 6.30 8.74 9.83
CA LEU A 207 5.87 8.69 11.22
C LEU A 207 6.80 7.82 12.06
N MET A 208 7.28 6.71 11.49
CA MET A 208 8.22 5.82 12.18
C MET A 208 9.67 6.28 11.99
N PRO A 209 10.55 5.96 12.97
CA PRO A 209 11.99 6.11 12.81
C PRO A 209 12.53 5.43 11.55
N GLU A 210 13.63 5.96 11.00
CA GLU A 210 14.25 5.45 9.77
C GLU A 210 14.79 4.01 9.92
N ASP A 211 15.11 3.60 11.14
CA ASP A 211 15.61 2.27 11.51
C ASP A 211 14.50 1.30 11.93
N TYR A 212 13.23 1.69 11.82
CA TYR A 212 12.12 0.83 12.19
C TYR A 212 12.01 -0.38 11.25
N VAL A 213 11.93 -1.58 11.83
CA VAL A 213 11.81 -2.84 11.07
C VAL A 213 10.36 -3.31 11.08
N GLY A 214 9.73 -3.36 9.90
CA GLY A 214 8.36 -3.84 9.73
C GLY A 214 7.31 -2.71 9.59
N TRP A 215 6.04 -3.10 9.73
CA TRP A 215 4.85 -2.30 9.42
C TRP A 215 3.81 -2.45 10.55
N PRO A 216 3.70 -1.45 11.45
CA PRO A 216 3.02 -1.62 12.73
C PRO A 216 1.51 -1.86 12.63
N GLN A 217 0.83 -1.36 11.59
CA GLN A 217 -0.64 -1.49 11.47
C GLN A 217 -1.09 -2.76 10.74
N ARG A 218 -0.15 -3.62 10.33
CA ARG A 218 -0.52 -4.94 9.82
C ARG A 218 -0.98 -5.81 10.98
N ARG A 219 -2.08 -6.54 10.82
CA ARG A 219 -2.69 -7.35 11.90
C ARG A 219 -1.86 -8.56 12.33
N ASP A 220 -0.90 -8.98 11.51
CA ASP A 220 0.09 -10.01 11.83
C ASP A 220 1.30 -9.46 12.61
N PHE A 221 1.45 -8.14 12.69
CA PHE A 221 2.51 -7.53 13.48
C PHE A 221 2.20 -7.74 14.97
N PRO A 222 3.16 -8.28 15.76
CA PRO A 222 2.92 -8.51 17.17
C PRO A 222 2.62 -7.17 17.85
N VAL A 223 1.60 -7.14 18.70
CA VAL A 223 1.32 -5.98 19.55
C VAL A 223 2.42 -5.91 20.62
N GLY A 224 3.55 -5.32 20.24
CA GLY A 224 4.66 -5.01 21.13
C GLY A 224 4.51 -3.59 21.65
N GLY A 225 4.58 -3.41 22.96
CA GLY A 225 4.82 -2.10 23.55
C GLY A 225 6.32 -1.82 23.56
N GLU A 226 6.73 -0.58 23.29
CA GLU A 226 8.09 -0.15 23.64
C GLU A 226 8.23 -0.24 25.16
N PRO A 227 9.22 -0.98 25.71
CA PRO A 227 9.49 -0.92 27.13
C PRO A 227 9.87 0.52 27.49
N VAL A 228 9.14 1.11 28.43
CA VAL A 228 9.52 2.41 28.98
C VAL A 228 10.89 2.26 29.63
N ILE A 229 11.92 2.89 29.06
CA ILE A 229 13.35 2.82 29.45
C ILE A 229 13.60 3.28 30.90
N PHE A 230 12.57 3.74 31.60
CA PHE A 230 12.64 4.24 32.98
C PHE A 230 11.88 3.39 33.99
N THR A 231 11.29 2.26 33.59
CA THR A 231 10.50 1.40 34.49
C THR A 231 11.14 0.02 34.64
N ARG A 232 11.02 -0.54 35.85
CA ARG A 232 11.43 -1.89 36.29
C ARG A 232 11.04 -3.07 35.36
N ASP A 233 10.24 -2.83 34.32
CA ASP A 233 9.68 -3.83 33.40
C ASP A 233 10.58 -4.18 32.20
N GLU A 234 11.77 -3.57 32.07
CA GLU A 234 12.77 -3.94 31.04
C GLU A 234 13.10 -5.45 31.02
N VAL A 235 13.02 -6.12 32.17
CA VAL A 235 13.29 -7.57 32.30
C VAL A 235 12.14 -8.43 31.73
N ASN A 236 10.92 -7.89 31.70
CA ASN A 236 9.71 -8.63 31.32
C ASN A 236 9.21 -8.30 29.91
N ASN A 237 9.68 -7.20 29.31
CA ASN A 237 9.31 -6.77 27.97
C ASN A 237 10.58 -6.39 27.18
N PRO A 238 11.37 -7.36 26.71
CA PRO A 238 12.49 -7.06 25.82
C PRO A 238 11.93 -6.35 24.58
N GLY A 239 12.53 -5.22 24.23
CA GLY A 239 12.15 -4.49 23.03
C GLY A 239 12.26 -5.37 21.78
N TRP A 240 11.57 -4.97 20.71
CA TRP A 240 11.49 -5.70 19.44
C TRP A 240 12.84 -5.90 18.70
N TRP A 241 13.95 -5.44 19.28
CA TRP A 241 15.34 -5.54 18.79
C TRP A 241 16.18 -6.65 19.46
N GLN A 242 15.58 -7.49 20.31
CA GLN A 242 16.18 -8.72 20.87
C GLN A 242 15.47 -9.96 20.33
#